data_AF-A0AAV3K310-F1
#
_entry.id   AF-A0AAV3K310-F1
#
_cell.length_a   1.000
_cell.length_b   1.000
_cell.length_c   1.000
_cell.angle_alpha   90.00
_cell.angle_beta   90.00
_cell.angle_gamma   90.00
#
_symmetry.space_group_name_H-M   'P 1'
#
loop_
_entity.id
_entity.type
_entity.pdbx_description
1 polymer ?
#
loop_
_entity_poly.entity_id
_entity_poly.type
_entity_poly.pdbx_seq_one_letter_code
_entity_poly.pdbx_strand_id
1 'polypeptide(L)'
;DKRIQAFSDTMKYKDKDQLTTLVTSNHQSLTDDEASAYFSLIQTMGGSDRYMKQIRSAIRHLDQSEATSQDINIDGVTILTIKKKTQLYGYIKEFQFEIPQFRFILDAKDNGKLTYQLNDKKHEIRLVKGHIVSLEAVPLGEYKLKATKKVGNRTYDGEIILNLKQYGTMAKEDFSEKRFKVTTKNSYMFKKVELVLNDKQMGRVKDYITYGPYSGEEDLLVYGLGYIGNQSFKSNEVNVPSINSD
;
A
#
# COMPACT_ATOMS: atom_id res chain seq x y z
N ASP A 1 33.01 15.64 -5.40
CA ASP A 1 31.87 16.58 -5.29
C ASP A 1 31.29 16.49 -3.88
N LYS A 2 31.11 17.63 -3.21
CA LYS A 2 30.61 17.68 -1.82
C LYS A 2 29.16 17.21 -1.70
N ARG A 3 28.30 17.47 -2.70
CA ARG A 3 26.88 17.13 -2.68
C ARG A 3 26.66 15.63 -2.88
N ILE A 4 27.51 14.99 -3.67
CA ILE A 4 27.52 13.51 -3.82
C ILE A 4 27.94 12.84 -2.51
N GLN A 5 28.98 13.38 -1.86
CA GLN A 5 29.43 12.85 -0.58
C GLN A 5 28.34 13.01 0.49
N ALA A 6 27.74 14.21 0.57
CA ALA A 6 26.59 14.47 1.44
C ALA A 6 25.47 13.46 1.19
N PHE A 7 25.02 13.29 -0.06
CA PHE A 7 23.99 12.31 -0.40
C PHE A 7 24.40 10.87 -0.03
N SER A 8 25.65 10.48 -0.28
CA SER A 8 26.15 9.16 0.11
C SER A 8 26.07 8.92 1.61
N ASP A 9 26.43 9.93 2.41
CA ASP A 9 26.40 9.86 3.86
C ASP A 9 24.94 9.86 4.35
N THR A 10 24.09 10.71 3.79
CA THR A 10 22.63 10.71 4.00
C THR A 10 22.03 9.31 3.81
N MET A 11 22.34 8.65 2.68
CA MET A 11 21.84 7.30 2.39
C MET A 11 22.41 6.22 3.30
N LYS A 12 23.65 6.38 3.77
CA LYS A 12 24.31 5.42 4.67
C LYS A 12 23.78 5.52 6.09
N TYR A 13 23.58 6.74 6.58
CA TYR A 13 23.16 7.02 7.96
C TYR A 13 21.65 7.23 8.11
N LYS A 14 20.89 7.14 7.01
CA LYS A 14 19.42 7.33 6.98
C LYS A 14 19.01 8.69 7.55
N ASP A 15 19.79 9.72 7.22
CA ASP A 15 19.57 11.09 7.67
C ASP A 15 18.40 11.71 6.90
N LYS A 16 17.22 11.75 7.52
CA LYS A 16 15.99 12.26 6.86
C LYS A 16 16.09 13.75 6.59
N ASP A 17 16.52 14.53 7.58
CA ASP A 17 16.65 15.97 7.51
C ASP A 17 17.58 16.38 6.35
N GLN A 18 18.69 15.68 6.19
CA GLN A 18 19.58 15.95 5.08
C GLN A 18 18.98 15.51 3.74
N LEU A 19 18.22 14.40 3.70
CA LEU A 19 17.58 13.94 2.47
C LEU A 19 16.56 14.94 1.92
N THR A 20 15.72 15.54 2.78
CA THR A 20 14.69 16.52 2.37
C THR A 20 15.29 17.78 1.75
N THR A 21 16.55 18.12 2.07
CA THR A 21 17.29 19.24 1.45
C THR A 21 18.02 18.87 0.17
N LEU A 22 18.44 17.61 0.03
CA LEU A 22 19.24 17.16 -1.09
C LEU A 22 18.41 16.68 -2.27
N VAL A 23 17.22 16.15 -1.99
CA VAL A 23 16.37 15.43 -2.92
C VAL A 23 15.04 16.13 -3.09
N THR A 24 14.55 16.11 -4.33
CA THR A 24 13.24 16.64 -4.69
C THR A 24 12.39 15.58 -5.36
N SER A 25 11.08 15.78 -5.36
CA SER A 25 10.14 15.05 -6.20
C SER A 25 9.13 16.04 -6.75
N ASN A 26 8.90 16.04 -8.06
CA ASN A 26 8.07 17.05 -8.74
C ASN A 26 8.45 18.49 -8.33
N HIS A 27 9.75 18.78 -8.31
CA HIS A 27 10.35 20.07 -7.93
C HIS A 27 10.11 20.54 -6.49
N GLN A 28 9.57 19.69 -5.62
CA GLN A 28 9.37 19.99 -4.20
C GLN A 28 10.32 19.16 -3.34
N SER A 29 10.77 19.73 -2.22
CA SER A 29 11.46 18.95 -1.19
C SER A 29 10.54 17.87 -0.63
N LEU A 30 11.13 16.74 -0.28
CA LEU A 30 10.40 15.65 0.39
C LEU A 30 9.94 16.08 1.77
N THR A 31 8.83 15.52 2.23
CA THR A 31 8.47 15.50 3.66
C THR A 31 9.27 14.43 4.41
N ASP A 32 9.23 14.47 5.75
CA ASP A 32 9.88 13.45 6.59
C ASP A 32 9.30 12.05 6.36
N ASP A 33 7.99 11.96 6.10
CA ASP A 33 7.30 10.72 5.78
C ASP A 33 7.77 10.16 4.42
N GLU A 34 7.88 11.02 3.41
CA GLU A 34 8.36 10.65 2.07
C GLU A 34 9.84 10.23 2.09
N ALA A 35 10.68 10.95 2.86
CA ALA A 35 12.07 10.57 3.08
C ALA A 35 12.18 9.19 3.76
N SER A 36 11.35 8.95 4.77
CA SER A 36 11.27 7.65 5.46
C SER A 36 10.85 6.52 4.52
N ALA A 37 9.84 6.76 3.70
CA ALA A 37 9.34 5.80 2.73
C ALA A 37 10.40 5.46 1.67
N TYR A 38 11.16 6.46 1.23
CA TYR A 38 12.26 6.24 0.29
C TYR A 38 13.36 5.36 0.90
N PHE A 39 13.79 5.63 2.13
CA PHE A 39 14.79 4.79 2.79
C PHE A 39 14.31 3.33 2.96
N SER A 40 13.05 3.12 3.32
CA SER A 40 12.46 1.78 3.42
C SER A 40 12.54 1.03 2.08
N LEU A 41 12.21 1.71 0.97
CA LEU A 41 12.33 1.12 -0.36
C LEU A 41 13.79 0.74 -0.70
N ILE A 42 14.74 1.65 -0.49
CA ILE A 42 16.15 1.39 -0.78
C ILE A 42 16.68 0.20 0.03
N GLN A 43 16.24 0.07 1.28
CA GLN A 43 16.55 -1.10 2.11
C GLN A 43 15.99 -2.39 1.48
N THR A 44 14.73 -2.39 1.05
CA THR A 44 14.06 -3.53 0.39
C THR A 44 14.73 -3.90 -0.95
N MET A 45 15.29 -2.92 -1.68
CA MET A 45 15.95 -3.12 -2.98
C MET A 45 17.42 -3.58 -2.92
N GLY A 46 17.90 -3.97 -1.73
CA GLY A 46 19.27 -4.48 -1.54
C GLY A 46 20.24 -3.50 -0.88
N GLY A 47 19.71 -2.41 -0.29
CA GLY A 47 20.45 -1.53 0.61
C GLY A 47 21.29 -0.45 -0.07
N SER A 48 21.80 0.47 0.76
CA SER A 48 22.48 1.69 0.32
C SER A 48 23.75 1.43 -0.49
N ASP A 49 24.48 0.32 -0.25
CA ASP A 49 25.72 0.04 -0.97
C ASP A 49 25.51 -0.30 -2.45
N ARG A 50 24.52 -1.15 -2.76
CA ARG A 50 24.13 -1.47 -4.15
C ARG A 50 23.70 -0.20 -4.87
N TYR A 51 22.89 0.59 -4.20
CA TYR A 51 22.35 1.85 -4.70
C TYR A 51 23.46 2.88 -4.99
N MET A 52 24.37 3.11 -4.04
CA MET A 52 25.44 4.09 -4.20
C MET A 52 26.45 3.72 -5.29
N LYS A 53 26.66 2.43 -5.58
CA LYS A 53 27.49 2.00 -6.72
C LYS A 53 26.89 2.48 -8.05
N GLN A 54 25.57 2.35 -8.22
CA GLN A 54 24.87 2.79 -9.44
C GLN A 54 24.95 4.32 -9.61
N ILE A 55 24.72 5.08 -8.54
CA ILE A 55 24.83 6.54 -8.54
C ILE A 55 26.24 7.00 -8.93
N ARG A 56 27.29 6.44 -8.31
CA ARG A 56 28.68 6.81 -8.65
C ARG A 56 29.02 6.46 -10.10
N SER A 57 28.41 5.43 -10.68
CA SER A 57 28.57 5.08 -12.09
C SER A 57 27.88 6.11 -12.99
N ALA A 58 26.63 6.44 -12.71
CA ALA A 58 25.85 7.42 -13.46
C ALA A 58 26.47 8.82 -13.45
N ILE A 59 27.01 9.26 -12.31
CA ILE A 59 27.68 10.55 -12.20
C ILE A 59 28.94 10.58 -13.04
N ARG A 60 29.78 9.53 -13.00
CA ARG A 60 30.97 9.44 -13.86
C ARG A 60 30.59 9.54 -15.33
N HIS A 61 29.49 8.92 -15.73
CA HIS A 61 28.96 9.01 -17.09
C HIS A 61 28.50 10.44 -17.44
N LEU A 62 27.75 11.10 -16.55
CA LEU A 62 27.32 12.51 -16.74
C LEU A 62 28.48 13.51 -16.78
N ASP A 63 29.58 13.20 -16.10
CA ASP A 63 30.75 14.06 -16.11
C ASP A 63 31.57 13.96 -17.40
N GLN A 64 31.57 12.79 -18.02
CA GLN A 64 32.31 12.46 -19.24
C GLN A 64 31.48 12.64 -20.53
N SER A 65 30.21 13.04 -20.42
CA SER A 65 29.31 13.22 -21.56
C SER A 65 28.65 14.60 -21.56
N GLU A 66 28.04 14.92 -22.72
CA GLU A 66 27.18 16.09 -22.91
C GLU A 66 25.78 15.90 -22.30
N ALA A 67 25.48 14.72 -21.74
CA ALA A 67 24.19 14.46 -21.12
C ALA A 67 23.98 15.35 -19.89
N THR A 68 22.77 15.91 -19.77
CA THR A 68 22.37 16.78 -18.67
C THR A 68 21.61 16.03 -17.58
N SER A 69 21.21 14.78 -17.82
CA SER A 69 20.53 13.94 -16.82
C SER A 69 20.74 12.46 -17.07
N GLN A 70 20.68 11.66 -16.00
CA GLN A 70 20.81 10.22 -16.05
C GLN A 70 19.85 9.57 -15.04
N ASP A 71 19.08 8.60 -15.52
CA ASP A 71 18.22 7.79 -14.67
C ASP A 71 18.99 6.62 -14.05
N ILE A 72 18.70 6.35 -12.78
CA ILE A 72 19.13 5.20 -12.03
C ILE A 72 17.98 4.20 -12.01
N ASN A 73 18.21 3.04 -12.62
CA ASN A 73 17.23 1.97 -12.65
C ASN A 73 17.71 0.81 -11.76
N ILE A 74 16.85 0.34 -10.86
CA ILE A 74 17.07 -0.91 -10.12
C ILE A 74 15.88 -1.82 -10.40
N ASP A 75 16.18 -3.05 -10.82
CA ASP A 75 15.20 -4.11 -11.07
C ASP A 75 14.04 -3.65 -11.99
N GLY A 76 14.36 -2.82 -12.99
CA GLY A 76 13.41 -2.32 -14.01
C GLY A 76 12.64 -1.06 -13.61
N VAL A 77 12.88 -0.48 -12.43
CA VAL A 77 12.21 0.73 -11.94
C VAL A 77 13.20 1.88 -11.88
N THR A 78 12.83 3.04 -12.40
CA THR A 78 13.57 4.29 -12.18
C THR A 78 13.40 4.73 -10.73
N ILE A 79 14.51 4.76 -10.00
CA ILE A 79 14.51 5.06 -8.57
C ILE A 79 15.06 6.44 -8.21
N LEU A 80 15.77 7.05 -9.15
CA LEU A 80 16.36 8.37 -9.02
C LEU A 80 16.75 8.88 -10.41
N THR A 81 16.49 10.14 -10.68
CA THR A 81 17.07 10.88 -11.80
C THR A 81 18.10 11.86 -11.25
N ILE A 82 19.32 11.80 -11.78
CA ILE A 82 20.39 12.73 -11.46
C ILE A 82 20.45 13.77 -12.57
N LYS A 83 20.29 15.06 -12.23
CA LYS A 83 20.37 16.18 -13.18
C LYS A 83 21.63 16.99 -12.92
N LYS A 84 22.38 17.28 -13.98
CA LYS A 84 23.54 18.15 -13.98
C LYS A 84 23.07 19.59 -14.16
N LYS A 85 23.28 20.41 -13.14
CA LYS A 85 23.02 21.85 -13.18
C LYS A 85 24.34 22.57 -13.41
N THR A 86 24.43 23.26 -14.55
CA THR A 86 25.58 24.10 -14.90
C THR A 86 25.26 25.52 -14.46
N GLN A 87 26.05 26.11 -13.56
CA GLN A 87 25.91 27.53 -13.19
C GLN A 87 26.53 28.45 -14.28
N LEU A 88 26.13 29.73 -14.29
CA LEU A 88 26.74 30.76 -15.13
C LEU A 88 28.27 30.72 -14.99
N TYR A 89 28.97 30.80 -16.11
CA TYR A 89 30.43 30.64 -16.29
C TYR A 89 30.97 29.21 -16.38
N GLY A 90 30.16 28.15 -16.30
CA GLY A 90 30.57 26.80 -16.77
C GLY A 90 31.56 26.03 -15.89
N TYR A 91 32.03 26.60 -14.77
CA TYR A 91 33.06 25.97 -13.92
C TYR A 91 32.51 25.18 -12.73
N ILE A 92 31.24 25.37 -12.34
CA ILE A 92 30.62 24.63 -11.23
C ILE A 92 29.51 23.72 -11.79
N LYS A 93 29.77 22.40 -11.71
CA LYS A 93 28.76 21.36 -11.92
C LYS A 93 28.14 21.04 -10.56
N GLU A 94 26.85 21.26 -10.40
CA GLU A 94 26.08 20.76 -9.25
C GLU A 94 25.16 19.64 -9.71
N PHE A 95 24.97 18.61 -8.86
CA PHE A 95 24.03 17.53 -9.14
C PHE A 95 22.75 17.71 -8.33
N GLN A 96 21.61 17.67 -9.02
CA GLN A 96 20.29 17.61 -8.41
C GLN A 96 19.77 16.18 -8.44
N PHE A 97 19.15 15.78 -7.34
CA PHE A 97 18.59 14.45 -7.15
C PHE A 97 17.07 14.55 -7.17
N GLU A 98 16.44 13.85 -8.10
CA GLU A 98 14.98 13.87 -8.27
C GLU A 98 14.43 12.46 -8.23
N ILE A 99 13.42 12.24 -7.39
CA ILE A 99 12.73 10.97 -7.26
C ILE A 99 11.40 11.04 -8.02
N PRO A 100 11.07 10.05 -8.87
CA PRO A 100 9.79 10.02 -9.59
C PRO A 100 8.60 9.84 -8.65
N GLN A 101 7.42 10.27 -9.09
CA GLN A 101 6.15 10.05 -8.39
C GLN A 101 5.39 8.88 -9.00
N PHE A 102 4.69 8.13 -8.15
CA PHE A 102 3.81 7.04 -8.56
C PHE A 102 2.40 7.25 -8.03
N ARG A 103 1.44 6.98 -8.90
CA ARG A 103 0.02 6.95 -8.56
C ARG A 103 -0.39 5.52 -8.29
N PHE A 104 -0.78 5.26 -7.05
CA PHE A 104 -1.29 3.96 -6.65
C PHE A 104 -2.78 3.84 -6.97
N ILE A 105 -3.19 2.60 -7.21
CA ILE A 105 -4.58 2.23 -7.42
C ILE A 105 -5.01 1.24 -6.36
N LEU A 106 -6.30 1.26 -6.02
CA LEU A 106 -6.90 0.36 -5.05
C LEU A 106 -8.15 -0.27 -5.69
N ASP A 107 -8.26 -1.59 -5.61
CA ASP A 107 -9.48 -2.31 -5.97
C ASP A 107 -10.47 -2.26 -4.80
N ALA A 108 -11.58 -1.56 -4.99
CA ALA A 108 -12.58 -1.37 -3.95
C ALA A 108 -13.42 -2.65 -3.77
N LYS A 109 -13.22 -3.33 -2.63
CA LYS A 109 -13.96 -4.56 -2.30
C LYS A 109 -15.39 -4.31 -1.80
N ASP A 110 -15.69 -3.10 -1.36
CA ASP A 110 -16.98 -2.69 -0.82
C ASP A 110 -17.41 -1.30 -1.29
N ASN A 111 -18.70 -1.01 -1.14
CA ASN A 111 -19.22 0.36 -1.24
C ASN A 111 -18.97 1.08 0.09
N GLY A 112 -18.44 2.29 0.06
CA GLY A 112 -18.09 2.98 1.29
C GLY A 112 -17.25 4.23 1.10
N LYS A 113 -16.46 4.53 2.13
CA LYS A 113 -15.52 5.65 2.14
C LYS A 113 -14.20 5.20 2.75
N LEU A 114 -13.10 5.44 2.04
CA LEU A 114 -11.75 5.33 2.56
C LEU A 114 -11.26 6.72 2.97
N THR A 115 -10.61 6.79 4.10
CA THR A 115 -9.90 7.99 4.58
C THR A 115 -8.48 7.59 4.93
N TYR A 116 -7.48 8.33 4.50
CA TYR A 116 -6.09 8.09 4.90
C TYR A 116 -5.34 9.40 5.12
N GLN A 117 -4.25 9.33 5.89
CA GLN A 117 -3.36 10.47 6.13
C GLN A 117 -2.08 10.31 5.30
N LEU A 118 -1.67 11.39 4.64
CA LEU A 118 -0.44 11.50 3.88
C LEU A 118 0.07 12.94 4.01
N ASN A 119 1.35 13.13 4.39
CA ASN A 119 1.94 14.46 4.56
C ASN A 119 1.10 15.38 5.46
N ASP A 120 0.62 14.83 6.60
CA ASP A 120 -0.30 15.47 7.54
C ASP A 120 -1.65 15.93 6.98
N LYS A 121 -1.96 15.58 5.73
CA LYS A 121 -3.23 15.88 5.09
C LYS A 121 -4.12 14.65 5.11
N LYS A 122 -5.40 14.90 5.36
CA LYS A 122 -6.44 13.88 5.32
C LYS A 122 -7.01 13.81 3.90
N HIS A 123 -6.95 12.63 3.30
CA HIS A 123 -7.50 12.35 1.98
C HIS A 123 -8.73 11.46 2.14
N GLU A 124 -9.77 11.74 1.37
CA GLU A 124 -11.04 11.01 1.44
C GLU A 124 -11.44 10.55 0.04
N ILE A 125 -11.76 9.25 -0.08
CA ILE A 125 -12.09 8.61 -1.35
C ILE A 125 -13.40 7.84 -1.18
N ARG A 126 -14.31 8.01 -2.14
CA ARG A 126 -15.53 7.18 -2.23
C ARG A 126 -15.17 5.83 -2.85
N LEU A 127 -15.55 4.76 -2.17
CA LEU A 127 -15.39 3.39 -2.66
C LEU A 127 -16.68 2.91 -3.33
N VAL A 128 -16.54 2.32 -4.51
CA VAL A 128 -17.61 1.64 -5.23
C VAL A 128 -17.14 0.22 -5.52
N LYS A 129 -17.87 -0.77 -5.04
CA LYS A 129 -17.48 -2.17 -5.11
C LYS A 129 -17.18 -2.62 -6.55
N GLY A 130 -16.03 -3.24 -6.76
CA GLY A 130 -15.56 -3.74 -8.05
C GLY A 130 -14.98 -2.66 -8.96
N HIS A 131 -14.86 -1.42 -8.49
CA HIS A 131 -14.21 -0.35 -9.23
C HIS A 131 -12.79 -0.10 -8.70
N ILE A 132 -11.89 0.22 -9.62
CA ILE A 132 -10.56 0.69 -9.27
C ILE A 132 -10.64 2.19 -8.94
N VAL A 133 -10.11 2.58 -7.80
CA VAL A 133 -9.95 3.97 -7.40
C VAL A 133 -8.47 4.35 -7.41
N SER A 134 -8.18 5.58 -7.77
CA SER A 134 -6.81 6.10 -7.73
C SER A 134 -6.57 6.86 -6.43
N LEU A 135 -5.41 6.59 -5.82
CA LEU A 135 -4.89 7.36 -4.69
C LEU A 135 -4.10 8.57 -5.19
N GLU A 136 -3.74 9.47 -4.28
CA GLU A 136 -2.85 10.58 -4.60
C GLU A 136 -1.48 10.08 -5.08
N ALA A 137 -0.83 10.84 -5.97
CA ALA A 137 0.51 10.51 -6.39
C ALA A 137 1.49 10.84 -5.25
N VAL A 138 2.42 9.92 -4.99
CA VAL A 138 3.44 10.07 -3.95
C VAL A 138 4.82 9.91 -4.55
N PRO A 139 5.86 10.56 -3.99
CA PRO A 139 7.24 10.21 -4.32
C PRO A 139 7.47 8.72 -4.16
N LEU A 140 8.35 8.14 -4.98
CA LEU A 140 8.72 6.75 -4.89
C LEU A 140 9.14 6.38 -3.46
N GLY A 141 8.56 5.32 -2.91
CA GLY A 141 8.84 4.85 -1.55
C GLY A 141 7.93 3.69 -1.15
N GLU A 142 8.20 3.11 0.02
CA GLU A 142 7.30 2.16 0.69
C GLU A 142 6.58 2.87 1.84
N TYR A 143 5.25 2.99 1.74
CA TYR A 143 4.42 3.72 2.68
C TYR A 143 3.47 2.79 3.44
N LYS A 144 3.26 3.12 4.72
CA LYS A 144 2.23 2.52 5.58
C LYS A 144 1.34 3.65 6.11
N LEU A 145 0.30 3.97 5.36
CA LEU A 145 -0.54 5.15 5.62
C LEU A 145 -1.65 4.79 6.60
N LYS A 146 -1.72 5.47 7.74
CA LYS A 146 -2.84 5.31 8.67
C LYS A 146 -4.14 5.65 7.97
N ALA A 147 -5.13 4.77 8.09
CA ALA A 147 -6.38 4.85 7.36
C ALA A 147 -7.59 4.39 8.19
N THR A 148 -8.75 4.87 7.78
CA THR A 148 -10.04 4.40 8.25
C THR A 148 -10.95 4.11 7.07
N LYS A 149 -11.64 2.98 7.12
CA LYS A 149 -12.59 2.54 6.08
C LYS A 149 -13.98 2.46 6.67
N LYS A 150 -14.95 3.14 6.07
CA LYS A 150 -16.36 3.10 6.46
C LYS A 150 -17.15 2.28 5.44
N VAL A 151 -17.79 1.20 5.89
CA VAL A 151 -18.68 0.35 5.08
C VAL A 151 -20.02 0.25 5.80
N GLY A 152 -21.08 0.76 5.17
CA GLY A 152 -22.38 0.92 5.83
C GLY A 152 -22.26 1.77 7.11
N ASN A 153 -22.69 1.20 8.23
CA ASN A 153 -22.67 1.87 9.55
C ASN A 153 -21.42 1.56 10.38
N ARG A 154 -20.47 0.80 9.84
CA ARG A 154 -19.25 0.39 10.55
C ARG A 154 -18.03 1.14 10.01
N THR A 155 -17.09 1.38 10.91
CA THR A 155 -15.79 1.98 10.62
C THR A 155 -14.71 1.01 11.07
N TYR A 156 -13.69 0.82 10.24
CA TYR A 156 -12.57 -0.08 10.46
C TYR A 156 -11.29 0.75 10.41
N ASP A 157 -10.53 0.72 11.48
CA ASP A 157 -9.21 1.32 11.53
C ASP A 157 -8.16 0.35 11.00
N GLY A 158 -7.13 0.90 10.39
CA GLY A 158 -6.07 0.13 9.77
C GLY A 158 -5.15 1.00 8.94
N GLU A 159 -4.58 0.42 7.90
CA GLU A 159 -3.58 1.07 7.07
C GLU A 159 -3.78 0.76 5.58
N ILE A 160 -3.31 1.68 4.75
CA ILE A 160 -3.10 1.45 3.32
C ILE A 160 -1.59 1.34 3.09
N ILE A 161 -1.17 0.20 2.55
CA ILE A 161 0.23 -0.10 2.26
C ILE A 161 0.48 0.19 0.78
N LEU A 162 1.42 1.10 0.51
CA LEU A 162 1.90 1.41 -0.83
C LEU A 162 3.30 0.84 -0.98
N ASN A 163 3.47 -0.19 -1.82
CA ASN A 163 4.79 -0.74 -2.11
C ASN A 163 4.95 -1.05 -3.59
N LEU A 164 6.15 -0.82 -4.10
CA LEU A 164 6.52 -1.16 -5.47
C LEU A 164 7.29 -2.49 -5.43
N LYS A 165 6.55 -3.57 -5.19
CA LYS A 165 7.05 -4.94 -5.45
C LYS A 165 6.65 -5.36 -6.87
N GLN A 166 7.07 -6.57 -7.29
CA GLN A 166 6.94 -7.17 -8.63
C GLN A 166 5.59 -7.01 -9.39
N TYR A 167 4.51 -6.51 -8.76
CA TYR A 167 3.15 -6.43 -9.31
C TYR A 167 2.61 -5.01 -9.54
N GLY A 168 3.46 -3.97 -9.53
CA GLY A 168 3.07 -2.62 -9.96
C GLY A 168 2.52 -1.72 -8.84
N THR A 169 1.63 -0.79 -9.19
CA THR A 169 1.14 0.29 -8.30
C THR A 169 -0.16 -0.06 -7.56
N MET A 170 -0.42 -1.33 -7.28
CA MET A 170 -1.62 -1.76 -6.54
C MET A 170 -1.38 -1.60 -5.03
N ALA A 171 -2.16 -0.74 -4.39
CA ALA A 171 -2.18 -0.57 -2.94
C ALA A 171 -2.80 -1.78 -2.25
N LYS A 172 -2.32 -2.09 -1.04
CA LYS A 172 -2.91 -3.13 -0.19
C LYS A 172 -3.65 -2.50 0.97
N GLU A 173 -4.78 -3.09 1.32
CA GLU A 173 -5.53 -2.75 2.53
C GLU A 173 -5.13 -3.69 3.66
N ASP A 174 -4.84 -3.12 4.83
CA ASP A 174 -4.63 -3.85 6.08
C ASP A 174 -5.52 -3.24 7.16
N PHE A 175 -6.80 -3.64 7.16
CA PHE A 175 -7.78 -3.20 8.15
C PHE A 175 -8.08 -4.33 9.12
N SER A 176 -8.41 -3.97 10.37
CA SER A 176 -8.91 -4.91 11.37
C SER A 176 -10.34 -5.37 11.00
N GLU A 177 -10.44 -6.22 9.98
CA GLU A 177 -11.69 -6.77 9.46
C GLU A 177 -11.63 -8.29 9.26
N LYS A 178 -12.75 -8.96 9.57
CA LYS A 178 -12.98 -10.38 9.27
C LYS A 178 -13.79 -10.52 7.98
N ARG A 179 -13.35 -11.46 7.13
CA ARG A 179 -14.10 -11.95 5.98
C ARG A 179 -14.01 -13.46 5.92
N PHE A 180 -15.08 -14.12 5.52
CA PHE A 180 -15.11 -15.58 5.42
C PHE A 180 -15.95 -16.04 4.24
N LYS A 181 -15.71 -17.26 3.80
CA LYS A 181 -16.56 -17.98 2.83
C LYS A 181 -17.21 -19.15 3.53
N VAL A 182 -18.42 -19.48 3.11
CA VAL A 182 -19.15 -20.64 3.62
C VAL A 182 -19.21 -21.69 2.53
N THR A 183 -19.00 -22.94 2.94
CA THR A 183 -19.23 -24.13 2.12
C THR A 183 -20.13 -25.07 2.89
N THR A 184 -21.26 -25.44 2.30
CA THR A 184 -22.18 -26.38 2.93
C THR A 184 -21.88 -27.81 2.52
N LYS A 185 -21.90 -28.75 3.47
CA LYS A 185 -21.85 -30.20 3.21
C LYS A 185 -23.25 -30.78 3.40
N ASN A 186 -23.62 -31.72 2.55
CA ASN A 186 -24.92 -32.41 2.58
C ASN A 186 -26.15 -31.49 2.47
N SER A 187 -25.99 -30.28 1.92
CA SER A 187 -27.07 -29.30 1.77
C SER A 187 -28.14 -29.75 0.78
N TYR A 188 -27.86 -30.73 -0.08
CA TYR A 188 -28.81 -31.34 -1.02
C TYR A 188 -30.05 -31.95 -0.34
N MET A 189 -29.98 -32.25 0.96
CA MET A 189 -31.10 -32.76 1.74
C MET A 189 -32.15 -31.69 2.09
N PHE A 190 -31.81 -30.40 1.91
CA PHE A 190 -32.66 -29.28 2.27
C PHE A 190 -33.01 -28.43 1.04
N LYS A 191 -34.26 -27.95 0.97
CA LYS A 191 -34.67 -27.00 -0.10
C LYS A 191 -33.88 -25.69 -0.03
N LYS A 192 -33.55 -25.25 1.18
CA LYS A 192 -32.68 -24.11 1.47
C LYS A 192 -31.95 -24.35 2.79
N VAL A 193 -30.75 -23.79 2.89
CA VAL A 193 -30.02 -23.63 4.15
C VAL A 193 -29.92 -22.14 4.43
N GLU A 194 -30.32 -21.71 5.61
CA GLU A 194 -30.21 -20.33 6.07
C GLU A 194 -28.90 -20.14 6.84
N LEU A 195 -28.19 -19.06 6.56
CA LEU A 195 -26.99 -18.68 7.29
C LEU A 195 -27.42 -17.93 8.53
N VAL A 196 -26.89 -18.32 9.68
CA VAL A 196 -27.04 -17.60 10.93
C VAL A 196 -25.68 -17.12 11.40
N LEU A 197 -25.62 -15.86 11.80
CA LEU A 197 -24.44 -15.22 12.36
C LEU A 197 -24.82 -14.54 13.67
N ASN A 198 -24.22 -14.97 14.78
CA ASN A 198 -24.55 -14.51 16.15
C ASN A 198 -26.06 -14.46 16.41
N ASP A 199 -26.72 -15.59 16.19
CA ASP A 199 -28.18 -15.79 16.34
C ASP A 199 -29.08 -14.94 15.42
N LYS A 200 -28.50 -14.18 14.49
CA LYS A 200 -29.24 -13.39 13.49
C LYS A 200 -29.28 -14.13 12.16
N GLN A 201 -30.48 -14.35 11.63
CA GLN A 201 -30.66 -14.91 10.31
C GLN A 201 -30.20 -13.92 9.23
N MET A 202 -29.23 -14.36 8.42
CA MET A 202 -28.66 -13.59 7.31
C MET A 202 -29.32 -13.92 5.97
N GLY A 203 -30.27 -14.85 5.96
CA GLY A 203 -30.95 -15.36 4.77
C GLY A 203 -30.29 -16.61 4.21
N ARG A 204 -30.64 -16.99 2.96
CA ARG A 204 -30.13 -18.21 2.32
C ARG A 204 -28.60 -18.18 2.17
N VAL A 205 -27.93 -19.25 2.61
CA VAL A 205 -26.51 -19.47 2.36
C VAL A 205 -26.26 -19.47 0.85
N LYS A 206 -25.29 -18.66 0.45
CA LYS A 206 -24.67 -18.71 -0.87
C LYS A 206 -23.26 -19.28 -0.68
N ASP A 207 -22.98 -20.41 -1.33
CA ASP A 207 -21.68 -21.04 -1.23
C ASP A 207 -20.63 -20.23 -2.01
N TYR A 208 -19.38 -20.25 -1.51
CA TYR A 208 -18.20 -19.63 -2.13
C TYR A 208 -18.21 -18.10 -2.31
N ILE A 209 -19.24 -17.40 -1.83
CA ILE A 209 -19.22 -15.94 -1.73
C ILE A 209 -18.49 -15.50 -0.46
N THR A 210 -17.84 -14.33 -0.53
CA THR A 210 -17.21 -13.70 0.63
C THR A 210 -18.25 -12.90 1.41
N TYR A 211 -18.42 -13.24 2.69
CA TYR A 211 -19.21 -12.49 3.66
C TYR A 211 -18.32 -11.51 4.43
N GLY A 212 -18.87 -10.35 4.78
CA GLY A 212 -18.18 -9.27 5.48
C GLY A 212 -18.13 -7.96 4.69
N PRO A 213 -17.39 -6.95 5.18
CA PRO A 213 -16.51 -7.01 6.34
C PRO A 213 -17.24 -7.05 7.70
N TYR A 214 -16.64 -7.73 8.67
CA TYR A 214 -17.00 -7.71 10.10
C TYR A 214 -15.83 -7.18 10.91
N SER A 215 -16.04 -6.75 12.16
CA SER A 215 -14.92 -6.27 12.99
C SER A 215 -13.92 -7.41 13.24
N GLY A 216 -12.63 -7.10 13.23
CA GLY A 216 -11.56 -8.05 13.58
C GLY A 216 -11.67 -8.61 15.00
N GLU A 217 -12.26 -7.83 15.91
CA GLU A 217 -12.40 -8.19 17.33
C GLU A 217 -13.75 -8.84 17.67
N GLU A 218 -14.73 -8.81 16.75
CA GLU A 218 -16.05 -9.40 16.98
C GLU A 218 -15.95 -10.93 16.95
N ASP A 219 -16.49 -11.60 17.97
CA ASP A 219 -16.75 -13.04 17.91
C ASP A 219 -17.86 -13.29 16.89
N LEU A 220 -17.60 -14.18 15.92
CA LEU A 220 -18.50 -14.44 14.81
C LEU A 220 -18.83 -15.92 14.78
N LEU A 221 -19.87 -16.29 15.51
CA LEU A 221 -20.40 -17.64 15.50
C LEU A 221 -21.30 -17.84 14.29
N VAL A 222 -20.90 -18.76 13.41
CA VAL A 222 -21.57 -19.04 12.14
C VAL A 222 -22.10 -20.46 12.13
N TYR A 223 -23.36 -20.63 11.74
CA TYR A 223 -23.95 -21.94 11.49
C TYR A 223 -25.05 -21.87 10.43
N GLY A 224 -25.42 -23.03 9.90
CA GLY A 224 -26.52 -23.20 8.94
C GLY A 224 -27.76 -23.81 9.58
N LEU A 225 -28.94 -23.35 9.16
CA LEU A 225 -30.24 -23.96 9.48
C LEU A 225 -30.88 -24.53 8.21
N GLY A 226 -31.06 -25.85 8.18
CA GLY A 226 -31.84 -26.56 7.17
C GLY A 226 -33.21 -26.94 7.71
N TYR A 227 -34.21 -27.11 6.84
CA TYR A 227 -35.57 -27.49 7.24
C TYR A 227 -36.09 -28.67 6.42
N ILE A 228 -36.67 -29.65 7.10
CA ILE A 228 -37.43 -30.77 6.51
C ILE A 228 -38.82 -30.76 7.15
N GLY A 229 -39.85 -30.44 6.35
CA GLY A 229 -41.17 -30.14 6.90
C GLY A 229 -41.08 -28.98 7.91
N ASN A 230 -41.58 -29.21 9.13
CA ASN A 230 -41.55 -28.24 10.23
C ASN A 230 -40.35 -28.43 11.18
N GLN A 231 -39.45 -29.38 10.90
CA GLN A 231 -38.28 -29.65 11.73
C GLN A 231 -37.06 -28.90 11.22
N SER A 232 -36.36 -28.20 12.12
CA SER A 232 -35.10 -27.50 11.83
C SER A 232 -33.89 -28.34 12.23
N PHE A 233 -32.88 -28.34 11.38
CA PHE A 233 -31.61 -29.02 11.60
C PHE A 233 -30.50 -27.97 11.60
N LYS A 234 -29.71 -27.95 12.69
CA LYS A 234 -28.61 -27.03 12.89
C LYS A 234 -27.29 -27.72 12.54
N SER A 235 -26.44 -27.06 11.76
CA SER A 235 -25.08 -27.52 11.52
C SER A 235 -24.21 -27.30 12.76
N ASN A 236 -22.98 -27.83 12.73
CA ASN A 236 -21.95 -27.41 13.67
C ASN A 236 -21.76 -25.89 13.61
N GLU A 237 -21.48 -25.32 14.77
CA GLU A 237 -21.09 -23.91 14.89
C GLU A 237 -19.60 -23.76 14.66
N VAL A 238 -19.24 -22.68 13.99
CA VAL A 238 -17.84 -22.32 13.72
C VAL A 238 -17.65 -20.87 14.13
N ASN A 239 -16.73 -20.60 15.06
CA ASN A 239 -16.27 -19.23 15.31
C ASN A 239 -15.28 -18.85 14.21
N VAL A 240 -15.54 -17.74 13.51
CA VAL A 240 -14.62 -17.25 12.48
C VAL A 240 -13.36 -16.71 13.18
N PRO A 241 -12.18 -17.30 12.91
CA PRO A 241 -10.97 -16.89 13.59
C PRO A 241 -10.61 -15.45 13.26
N SER A 242 -10.04 -14.74 14.23
CA SER A 242 -9.34 -13.49 13.95
C SER A 242 -8.14 -13.80 13.10
N ILE A 243 -8.03 -13.11 11.96
CA ILE A 243 -6.79 -13.08 11.21
C ILE A 243 -5.94 -12.04 11.93
N ASN A 244 -5.15 -12.47 12.91
CA ASN A 244 -4.04 -11.64 13.34
C ASN A 244 -3.06 -11.60 12.16
N SER A 245 -2.74 -10.40 11.71
CA SER A 245 -1.65 -10.15 10.77
C SER A 245 -0.33 -10.53 11.45
N ASP A 246 0.20 -11.71 11.09
CA ASP A 246 1.62 -12.02 11.27
C ASP A 246 2.48 -11.18 10.30
#